data_AF-A0A0N5A6U7-F1
#
_entry.id   AF-A0A0N5A6U7-F1
#
_cell.length_a   1.000
_cell.length_b   1.000
_cell.length_c   1.000
_cell.angle_alpha   90.00
_cell.angle_beta   90.00
_cell.angle_gamma   90.00
#
_symmetry.space_group_name_H-M   'P 1'
#
loop_
_entity.id
_entity.type
_entity.pdbx_description
1 polymer ?
#
loop_
_entity_poly.entity_id
_entity_poly.type
_entity_poly.pdbx_seq_one_letter_code
_entity_poly.pdbx_strand_id
1 'polypeptide(L)'
;MFLIHSILALSIIFYQVHGSCNVYSNYYMLGKWTRNSLQNLACKYANDSCVYISLNVPALAIGTFTGCSSDVGAILTSIVNKRIDVRKNFDKFFNNNIHLIDMELFCNVRFLIISFFLLIYQIESNKKK
;
A
#
# COMPACT_ATOMS: atom_id res chain seq x y z
N MET A 1 -49.01 2.48 -31.97
CA MET A 1 -48.42 1.13 -31.80
C MET A 1 -46.94 1.23 -32.14
N PHE A 2 -46.08 1.13 -31.11
CA PHE A 2 -44.60 1.11 -31.10
C PHE A 2 -43.87 2.33 -31.68
N LEU A 3 -43.68 3.44 -30.93
CA LEU A 3 -42.68 3.65 -29.85
C LEU A 3 -41.26 3.15 -30.17
N ILE A 4 -40.42 4.12 -30.59
CA ILE A 4 -39.03 4.34 -30.16
C ILE A 4 -38.15 3.07 -30.11
N HIS A 5 -37.61 2.66 -31.25
CA HIS A 5 -36.49 1.69 -31.33
C HIS A 5 -35.16 2.34 -31.73
N SER A 6 -35.05 3.66 -31.57
CA SER A 6 -33.80 4.39 -31.74
C SER A 6 -33.25 4.78 -30.37
N ILE A 7 -32.71 3.81 -29.65
CA ILE A 7 -31.75 4.09 -28.58
C ILE A 7 -30.51 3.29 -28.92
N LEU A 8 -29.47 4.03 -29.30
CA LEU A 8 -28.11 3.56 -29.45
C LEU A 8 -27.79 2.60 -28.30
N ALA A 9 -27.46 1.36 -28.62
CA ALA A 9 -26.64 0.55 -27.74
C ALA A 9 -25.25 1.20 -27.70
N LEU A 10 -25.12 2.26 -26.91
CA LEU A 10 -23.85 2.72 -26.39
C LEU A 10 -23.47 1.69 -25.32
N SER A 11 -22.92 0.56 -25.75
CA SER A 11 -22.08 -0.25 -24.88
C SER A 11 -20.87 0.62 -24.55
N ILE A 12 -21.00 1.42 -23.49
CA ILE A 12 -19.87 2.06 -22.85
C ILE A 12 -18.94 0.92 -22.48
N ILE A 13 -17.82 0.84 -23.20
CA ILE A 13 -16.67 0.05 -22.80
C ILE A 13 -16.31 0.60 -21.42
N PHE A 14 -16.69 -0.10 -20.35
CA PHE A 14 -16.10 0.14 -19.05
C PHE A 14 -14.64 -0.25 -19.18
N TYR A 15 -13.81 0.71 -19.58
CA TYR A 15 -12.38 0.62 -19.43
C TYR A 15 -12.15 0.30 -17.96
N GLN A 16 -11.56 -0.86 -17.66
CA GLN A 16 -11.00 -1.11 -16.35
C GLN A 16 -9.92 -0.05 -16.15
N VAL A 17 -10.25 1.05 -15.48
CA VAL A 17 -9.27 2.02 -15.04
C VAL A 17 -8.51 1.31 -13.92
N HIS A 18 -7.50 0.54 -14.31
CA HIS A 18 -6.56 -0.04 -13.39
C HIS A 18 -6.03 1.11 -12.52
N GLY A 19 -6.21 1.02 -11.21
CA GLY A 19 -5.65 2.00 -10.28
C GLY A 19 -4.14 2.02 -10.48
N SER A 20 -3.60 3.12 -11.02
CA SER A 20 -2.17 3.25 -11.28
C SER A 20 -1.53 4.07 -10.17
N CYS A 21 -0.41 3.59 -9.66
CA CYS A 21 0.31 4.18 -8.55
C CYS A 21 1.72 4.57 -8.95
N ASN A 22 2.18 5.68 -8.40
CA ASN A 22 3.60 6.03 -8.41
C ASN A 22 4.33 5.14 -7.39
N VAL A 23 5.07 4.17 -7.91
CA VAL A 23 5.89 3.23 -7.16
C VAL A 23 7.31 3.78 -7.04
N TYR A 24 7.84 3.76 -5.83
CA TYR A 24 9.20 4.20 -5.52
C TYR A 24 9.66 3.47 -4.26
N SER A 25 10.96 3.17 -4.18
CA SER A 25 11.54 2.62 -2.96
C SER A 25 12.95 3.15 -2.76
N ASN A 26 13.26 3.51 -1.52
CA ASN A 26 14.60 3.87 -1.08
C ASN A 26 14.67 3.62 0.42
N TYR A 27 15.05 2.41 0.79
CA TYR A 27 15.15 1.99 2.17
C TYR A 27 16.31 1.03 2.39
N TYR A 28 16.87 1.07 3.59
CA TYR A 28 17.79 0.08 4.12
C TYR A 28 17.00 -0.91 4.96
N MET A 29 17.31 -2.19 4.84
CA MET A 29 16.82 -3.26 5.70
C MET A 29 17.99 -4.16 6.08
N LEU A 30 18.31 -4.24 7.38
CA LEU A 30 19.42 -5.03 7.92
C LEU A 30 20.75 -4.77 7.17
N GLY A 31 21.03 -3.50 6.88
CA GLY A 31 22.24 -3.07 6.14
C GLY A 31 22.19 -3.29 4.63
N LYS A 32 21.15 -3.93 4.08
CA LYS A 32 20.94 -4.07 2.63
C LYS A 32 20.12 -2.90 2.11
N TRP A 33 20.61 -2.29 1.04
CA TRP A 33 19.95 -1.16 0.41
C TRP A 33 19.07 -1.59 -0.76
N THR A 34 17.82 -1.15 -0.74
CA THR A 34 16.87 -1.33 -1.84
C THR A 34 16.52 0.04 -2.41
N ARG A 35 16.75 0.23 -3.70
CA ARG A 35 16.42 1.45 -4.42
C ARG A 35 15.77 1.14 -5.76
N ASN A 36 14.58 1.68 -5.99
CA ASN A 36 13.93 1.72 -7.29
C ASN A 36 13.65 3.17 -7.68
N SER A 37 13.76 3.48 -8.97
CA SER A 37 13.34 4.78 -9.50
C SER A 37 11.82 4.93 -9.43
N LEU A 38 11.36 6.18 -9.46
CA LEU A 38 9.93 6.48 -9.56
C LEU A 38 9.37 5.93 -10.88
N GLN A 39 8.34 5.09 -10.78
CA GLN A 39 7.65 4.51 -11.93
C GLN A 39 6.14 4.56 -11.70
N ASN A 40 5.37 4.80 -12.75
CA ASN A 40 3.93 4.67 -12.67
C ASN A 40 3.55 3.25 -13.10
N LEU A 41 3.03 2.46 -12.16
CA LEU A 41 2.66 1.06 -12.37
C LEU A 41 1.17 0.87 -12.10
N ALA A 42 0.52 0.07 -12.95
CA ALA A 42 -0.83 -0.40 -12.70
C ALA A 42 -0.84 -1.38 -11.53
N CYS A 43 -1.71 -1.17 -10.55
CA CYS A 43 -1.91 -2.10 -9.46
C CYS A 43 -2.57 -3.39 -9.95
N LYS A 44 -2.25 -4.48 -9.24
CA LYS A 44 -2.82 -5.80 -9.53
C LYS A 44 -4.35 -5.82 -9.37
N TYR A 45 -4.87 -5.05 -8.41
CA TYR A 45 -6.29 -4.96 -8.11
C TYR A 45 -6.84 -3.57 -8.48
N ALA A 46 -7.99 -3.52 -9.14
CA ALA A 46 -8.58 -2.26 -9.61
C ALA A 46 -9.05 -1.35 -8.46
N ASN A 47 -9.35 -1.92 -7.30
CA ASN A 47 -9.74 -1.20 -6.09
C ASN A 47 -8.55 -0.86 -5.18
N ASP A 48 -7.32 -1.18 -5.58
CA ASP A 48 -6.15 -0.94 -4.77
C ASP A 48 -5.88 0.57 -4.60
N SER A 49 -5.41 0.94 -3.41
CA SER A 49 -5.04 2.32 -3.07
C SER A 49 -3.53 2.51 -3.13
N CYS A 50 -3.09 3.73 -3.38
CA CYS A 50 -1.67 4.07 -3.32
C CYS A 50 -1.29 4.44 -1.89
N VAL A 51 -0.30 3.73 -1.35
CA VAL A 51 0.18 3.92 0.01
C VAL A 51 1.62 4.38 -0.01
N TYR A 52 1.92 5.41 0.77
CA TYR A 52 3.27 5.86 1.08
C TYR A 52 3.63 5.50 2.53
N ILE A 53 4.80 4.91 2.72
CA ILE A 53 5.36 4.60 4.03
C ILE A 53 6.73 5.26 4.14
N SER A 54 6.91 6.06 5.19
CA SER A 54 8.22 6.41 5.72
C SER A 54 8.42 5.67 7.03
N LEU A 55 9.52 4.97 7.20
CA LEU A 55 9.82 4.21 8.41
C LEU A 55 11.24 4.48 8.91
N ASN A 56 11.38 4.51 10.22
CA ASN A 56 12.67 4.54 10.89
C ASN A 56 12.63 3.59 12.07
N VAL A 57 13.19 2.40 11.88
CA VAL A 57 13.31 1.34 12.87
C VAL A 57 14.80 1.01 13.06
N PRO A 58 15.42 1.52 14.13
CA PRO A 58 16.85 1.34 14.39
C PRO A 58 17.25 -0.13 14.34
N ALA A 59 18.41 -0.37 13.72
CA ALA A 59 18.98 -1.70 13.53
C ALA A 59 18.07 -2.71 12.78
N LEU A 60 16.96 -2.26 12.17
CA LEU A 60 16.08 -3.10 11.36
C LEU A 60 15.89 -2.54 9.95
N ALA A 61 15.25 -1.39 9.83
CA ALA A 61 14.97 -0.79 8.54
C ALA A 61 14.80 0.73 8.65
N ILE A 62 15.27 1.49 7.66
CA ILE A 62 15.09 2.94 7.59
C ILE A 62 14.92 3.38 6.13
N GLY A 63 13.96 4.24 5.87
CA GLY A 63 13.75 4.84 4.56
C GLY A 63 12.29 4.96 4.20
N THR A 64 12.03 4.99 2.90
CA THR A 64 10.70 5.29 2.35
C THR A 64 10.37 4.37 1.18
N PHE A 65 9.10 4.05 1.02
CA PHE A 65 8.58 3.38 -0.17
C PHE A 65 7.12 3.72 -0.38
N THR A 66 6.69 3.69 -1.64
CA THR A 66 5.32 3.92 -2.08
C THR A 66 4.95 2.95 -3.18
N GLY A 67 3.67 2.61 -3.27
CA GLY A 67 3.10 1.79 -4.31
C GLY A 67 1.68 1.36 -4.00
N CYS A 68 1.24 0.30 -4.66
CA CYS A 68 -0.07 -0.32 -4.43
C CYS A 68 -0.13 -0.91 -3.01
N SER A 69 -1.27 -0.81 -2.35
CA SER A 69 -1.40 -1.22 -0.94
C SER A 69 -1.03 -2.68 -0.74
N SER A 70 -1.33 -3.58 -1.69
CA SER A 70 -0.94 -4.99 -1.61
C SER A 70 0.58 -5.18 -1.54
N ASP A 71 1.32 -4.44 -2.37
CA ASP A 71 2.77 -4.58 -2.52
C ASP A 71 3.48 -3.91 -1.33
N VAL A 72 3.01 -2.72 -0.95
CA VAL A 72 3.48 -1.99 0.23
C VAL A 72 3.24 -2.83 1.49
N GLY A 73 2.08 -3.47 1.60
CA GLY A 73 1.74 -4.38 2.70
C GLY A 73 2.65 -5.60 2.77
N ALA A 74 3.01 -6.18 1.62
CA ALA A 74 3.99 -7.27 1.57
C ALA A 74 5.39 -6.84 2.02
N ILE A 75 5.85 -5.66 1.57
CA ILE A 75 7.15 -5.09 1.99
C ILE A 75 7.15 -4.82 3.49
N LEU A 76 6.12 -4.14 4.01
CA LEU A 76 5.99 -3.83 5.42
C LEU A 76 5.93 -5.10 6.27
N THR A 77 5.15 -6.10 5.84
CA THR A 77 5.08 -7.41 6.50
C THR A 77 6.45 -8.08 6.58
N SER A 78 7.20 -8.07 5.48
CA SER A 78 8.56 -8.63 5.43
C SER A 78 9.49 -7.95 6.43
N ILE A 79 9.40 -6.62 6.56
CA ILE A 79 10.19 -5.83 7.52
C ILE A 79 9.81 -6.20 8.96
N VAL A 80 8.53 -6.11 9.33
CA VAL A 80 8.09 -6.34 10.72
C VAL A 80 8.35 -7.78 11.15
N ASN A 81 8.25 -8.75 10.24
CA ASN A 81 8.49 -10.16 10.55
C ASN A 81 9.97 -10.50 10.82
N LYS A 82 10.92 -9.60 10.54
CA LYS A 82 12.33 -9.81 10.90
C LYS A 82 12.59 -9.71 12.40
N ARG A 83 11.71 -9.04 13.15
CA ARG A 83 11.89 -8.78 14.58
C ARG A 83 10.59 -9.00 15.34
N ILE A 84 10.58 -9.96 16.26
CA ILE A 84 9.37 -10.34 17.01
C ILE A 84 8.83 -9.19 17.87
N ASP A 85 9.70 -8.37 18.43
CA ASP A 85 9.33 -7.20 19.24
C ASP A 85 8.67 -6.11 18.39
N VAL A 86 9.11 -5.94 17.14
CA VAL A 86 8.46 -5.05 16.18
C VAL A 86 7.13 -5.64 15.76
N ARG A 87 7.09 -6.91 15.33
CA ARG A 87 5.89 -7.62 14.90
C ARG A 87 4.75 -7.50 15.92
N LYS A 88 5.02 -7.66 17.22
CA LYS A 88 4.01 -7.54 18.28
C LYS A 88 3.25 -6.22 18.26
N ASN A 89 3.87 -5.12 17.84
CA ASN A 89 3.21 -3.82 17.71
C ASN A 89 2.22 -3.76 16.52
N PHE A 90 2.34 -4.69 15.57
CA PHE A 90 1.51 -4.81 14.37
C PHE A 90 0.52 -5.96 14.44
N ASP A 91 0.51 -6.78 15.50
CA ASP A 91 -0.35 -7.97 15.59
C ASP A 91 -1.83 -7.65 15.36
N LYS A 92 -2.30 -6.48 15.82
CA LYS A 92 -3.69 -6.02 15.60
C LYS A 92 -4.05 -5.72 14.13
N PHE A 93 -3.04 -5.50 13.30
CA PHE A 93 -3.20 -5.28 11.85
C PHE A 93 -2.85 -6.52 11.05
N PHE A 94 -2.41 -7.60 11.71
CA PHE A 94 -1.95 -8.79 11.02
C PHE A 94 -3.13 -9.69 10.70
N ASN A 95 -3.34 -9.98 9.42
CA ASN A 95 -4.34 -10.93 9.00
C ASN A 95 -3.71 -12.34 8.98
N ASN A 96 -4.17 -13.18 9.91
CA ASN A 96 -3.65 -14.54 10.07
C ASN A 96 -3.93 -15.47 8.89
N ASN A 97 -4.94 -15.18 8.05
CA ASN A 97 -5.30 -16.03 6.91
C ASN A 97 -4.32 -15.85 5.74
N ILE A 98 -3.93 -14.60 5.47
CA ILE A 98 -3.03 -14.26 4.36
C ILE A 98 -1.58 -14.06 4.82
N HIS A 99 -1.31 -14.11 6.13
CA HIS A 99 -0.01 -13.85 6.74
C HIS A 99 0.61 -12.51 6.33
N LEU A 100 -0.24 -11.49 6.13
CA LEU A 100 0.14 -10.15 5.74
C LEU A 100 -0.53 -9.13 6.66
N ILE A 101 0.07 -7.95 6.74
CA ILE A 101 -0.58 -6.77 7.31
C ILE A 101 -1.77 -6.41 6.44
N ASP A 102 -2.93 -6.33 7.07
CA ASP A 102 -4.16 -5.82 6.49
C ASP A 102 -4.01 -4.31 6.28
N MET A 103 -3.73 -3.94 5.04
CA MET A 103 -3.47 -2.55 4.70
C MET A 103 -4.73 -1.69 4.76
N GLU A 104 -5.93 -2.27 4.59
CA GLU A 104 -7.17 -1.51 4.76
C GLU A 104 -7.35 -1.12 6.23
N LEU A 105 -7.17 -2.07 7.15
CA LEU A 105 -7.22 -1.80 8.59
C LEU A 105 -6.07 -0.89 9.04
N PHE A 106 -4.86 -1.11 8.52
CA PHE A 106 -3.68 -0.32 8.84
C PHE A 106 -3.84 1.14 8.41
N CYS A 107 -4.35 1.37 7.19
CA CYS A 107 -4.51 2.70 6.61
C CYS A 107 -5.68 3.48 7.22
N ASN A 108 -6.73 2.81 7.68
CA ASN A 108 -7.90 3.45 8.28
C ASN A 108 -7.62 4.06 9.66
N VAL A 109 -6.55 3.64 10.34
CA VAL A 109 -6.19 4.22 11.63
C VAL A 109 -5.16 5.32 11.44
N ARG A 110 -5.48 6.55 11.88
CA ARG A 110 -4.51 7.65 11.98
C ARG A 110 -3.46 7.31 13.04
N PHE A 111 -2.46 6.53 12.67
CA PHE A 111 -1.42 6.10 13.58
C PHE A 111 -0.22 7.06 13.56
N LEU A 112 0.06 7.64 14.73
CA LEU A 112 1.39 8.07 15.13
C LEU A 112 1.84 7.00 16.13
N ILE A 113 2.61 5.98 15.69
CA ILE A 113 3.15 4.97 16.61
C ILE A 113 4.27 5.64 17.43
N ILE A 114 3.88 6.36 18.48
CA ILE A 114 4.79 6.89 19.49
C ILE A 114 4.90 5.82 20.58
N SER A 115 5.74 4.82 20.36
CA SER A 115 6.35 4.07 21.45
C SER A 115 7.63 3.43 20.94
N PHE A 116 8.74 4.08 21.29
CA PHE A 116 10.14 3.68 21.09
C PHE A 116 10.53 3.32 19.64
N PHE A 117 10.91 4.35 18.88
CA PHE A 117 11.64 4.26 17.61
C PHE A 117 10.92 3.62 16.41
N LEU A 118 9.65 3.99 16.18
CA LEU A 118 8.95 3.59 14.96
C LEU A 118 8.07 4.73 14.44
N LEU A 119 8.70 5.75 13.85
CA LEU A 119 7.95 6.78 13.12
C LEU A 119 7.52 6.21 11.77
N ILE A 120 6.31 5.66 11.73
CA ILE A 120 5.62 5.41 10.47
C ILE A 120 4.78 6.65 10.14
N TYR A 121 5.16 7.35 9.08
CA TYR A 121 4.33 8.42 8.52
C TYR A 121 3.64 7.88 7.28
N GLN A 122 2.31 7.83 7.31
CA GLN A 122 1.48 7.43 6.18
C GLN A 122 0.86 8.67 5.54
N ILE A 123 1.05 8.81 4.22
CA ILE A 123 0.34 9.80 3.40
C ILE A 123 -0.46 9.02 2.37
N GLU A 124 -1.79 9.08 2.46
CA GLU A 124 -2.68 8.50 1.46
C GLU A 124 -2.76 9.46 0.27
N SER A 125 -2.25 9.05 -0.89
CA SER A 125 -2.40 9.82 -2.12
C SER A 125 -3.74 9.45 -2.75
N ASN A 126 -4.74 10.29 -2.50
CA ASN A 126 -6.12 10.16 -2.94
C ASN A 126 -6.23 9.83 -4.44
N LYS A 127 -7.17 8.93 -4.80
CA LYS A 127 -7.57 8.61 -6.18
C LYS A 127 -7.74 9.90 -6.98
N LYS A 128 -7.03 10.06 -8.10
CA LYS A 128 -7.41 11.09 -9.08
C LYS A 128 -8.79 10.72 -9.61
N LYS A 129 -9.78 11.49 -9.16
CA LYS A 129 -11.17 11.48 -9.59
C LYS A 129 -11.29 11.77 -11.09
#